data_AF-A0AAD6N5Y6-F1
#
_entry.id   AF-A0AAD6N5Y6-F1
#
_cell.length_a   1.000
_cell.length_b   1.000
_cell.length_c   1.000
_cell.angle_alpha   90.00
_cell.angle_beta   90.00
_cell.angle_gamma   90.00
#
_symmetry.space_group_name_H-M   'P 1'
#
loop_
_entity.id
_entity.type
_entity.pdbx_description
1 polymer ?
#
loop_
_entity_poly.entity_id
_entity_poly.type
_entity_poly.pdbx_seq_one_letter_code
_entity_poly.pdbx_strand_id
1 'polypeptide(L)'
;MTQQGGPSSLRFIEKKFLHYRRQAETKHQYRQNASYESVANFNEQYTLDTEGKRVYTLKKVLNGEVTKSAHPARFSPDDKYSRHRVTLKKRYGLLLTQQSAANPAQP
;
A
#
# COMPACT_ATOMS: atom_id res chain seq x y z
N MET A 1 6.95 59.08 39.83
CA MET A 1 6.65 57.64 39.91
C MET A 1 5.89 57.27 38.64
N THR A 2 6.62 56.87 37.60
CA THR A 2 6.05 56.64 36.26
C THR A 2 5.74 55.15 36.13
N GLN A 3 4.46 54.79 36.14
CA GLN A 3 4.00 53.42 35.96
C GLN A 3 4.22 53.00 34.51
N GLN A 4 5.01 51.95 34.28
CA GLN A 4 5.17 51.34 32.96
C GLN A 4 3.93 50.50 32.63
N GLY A 5 3.19 50.90 31.60
CA GLY A 5 2.03 50.16 31.08
C GLY A 5 2.47 48.89 30.35
N GLY A 6 2.15 47.73 30.93
CA GLY A 6 2.32 46.42 30.28
C GLY A 6 1.46 46.29 29.01
N PRO A 7 1.84 45.40 28.07
CA PRO A 7 1.14 45.28 26.79
C PRO A 7 -0.33 44.92 26.97
N SER A 8 -1.21 45.74 26.39
CA SER A 8 -2.67 45.58 26.40
C SER A 8 -3.07 44.15 26.02
N SER A 9 -3.91 43.54 26.85
CA SER A 9 -4.39 42.15 26.79
C SER A 9 -4.87 41.72 25.39
N LEU A 10 -5.35 42.66 24.58
CA LEU A 10 -5.79 42.44 23.21
C LEU A 10 -4.67 42.02 22.25
N ARG A 11 -3.45 42.54 22.42
CA ARG A 11 -2.28 42.20 21.57
C ARG A 11 -1.75 40.79 21.86
N PHE A 12 -2.06 40.23 23.04
CA PHE A 12 -1.66 38.88 23.44
C PHE A 12 -2.63 37.83 22.90
N ILE A 13 -3.93 38.15 22.90
CA ILE A 13 -4.99 37.30 22.34
C ILE A 13 -4.84 37.19 20.82
N GLU A 14 -4.55 38.29 20.12
CA GLU A 14 -4.32 38.31 18.66
C GLU A 14 -3.11 37.43 18.26
N LYS A 15 -2.01 37.48 19.03
CA LYS A 15 -0.84 36.62 18.79
C LYS A 15 -1.13 35.14 19.05
N LYS A 16 -1.95 34.81 20.06
CA LYS A 16 -2.44 33.44 20.28
C LYS A 16 -3.35 32.98 19.14
N PHE A 17 -4.20 33.86 18.62
CA PHE A 17 -5.10 33.57 17.50
C PHE A 17 -4.32 33.31 16.20
N LEU A 18 -3.34 34.16 15.86
CA LEU A 18 -2.47 33.95 14.69
C LEU A 18 -1.60 32.69 14.82
N HIS A 19 -1.09 32.40 16.01
CA HIS A 19 -0.32 31.17 16.25
C HIS A 19 -1.20 29.92 16.08
N TYR A 20 -2.45 29.95 16.58
CA TYR A 20 -3.42 28.88 16.39
C TYR A 20 -3.84 28.72 14.93
N ARG A 21 -4.01 29.83 14.18
CA ARG A 21 -4.32 29.79 12.75
C ARG A 21 -3.17 29.20 11.91
N ARG A 22 -1.91 29.54 12.25
CA ARG A 22 -0.72 28.95 11.63
C ARG A 22 -0.57 27.45 11.94
N GLN A 23 -0.99 26.99 13.13
CA GLN A 23 -1.01 25.56 13.47
C GLN A 23 -2.14 24.77 12.78
N ALA A 24 -3.26 25.41 12.45
CA ALA A 24 -4.34 24.76 11.70
C ALA A 24 -3.96 24.50 10.23
N GLU A 25 -3.19 25.40 9.62
CA GLU A 25 -2.70 25.27 8.25
C GLU A 25 -1.65 24.15 8.12
N THR A 26 -0.77 23.97 9.12
CA THR A 26 0.25 22.89 9.12
C THR A 26 -0.34 21.49 9.38
N LYS A 27 -1.41 21.36 10.17
CA LYS A 27 -2.08 20.06 10.40
C LYS A 27 -2.83 19.54 9.17
N HIS A 28 -3.38 20.43 8.33
CA HIS A 28 -4.04 20.02 7.09
C HIS A 28 -3.07 19.57 6.00
N GLN A 29 -1.87 20.17 5.92
CA GLN A 29 -0.81 19.66 5.04
C GLN A 29 -0.30 18.28 5.50
N TYR A 30 -0.19 18.04 6.81
CA TYR A 30 0.31 16.75 7.30
C TYR A 30 -0.68 15.60 7.03
N ARG A 31 -2.00 15.86 6.96
CA ARG A 31 -3.00 14.84 6.63
C ARG A 31 -3.02 14.44 5.14
N GLN A 32 -2.55 15.31 4.26
CA GLN A 32 -2.41 15.00 2.82
C GLN A 32 -1.13 14.17 2.56
N ASN A 33 -0.09 14.34 3.39
CA ASN A 33 1.18 13.62 3.27
C ASN A 33 1.27 12.36 4.16
N ALA A 34 0.34 12.17 5.10
CA ALA A 34 0.26 10.98 5.96
C ALA A 34 -0.33 9.74 5.26
N SER A 35 -0.33 9.69 3.92
CA SER A 35 -0.66 8.46 3.18
C SER A 35 0.54 7.52 3.01
N TYR A 36 1.73 7.89 3.52
CA TYR A 36 2.99 7.18 3.22
C TYR A 36 3.74 6.63 4.44
N GLU A 37 3.24 6.80 5.66
CA GLU A 37 3.92 6.30 6.87
C GLU A 37 2.95 5.43 7.67
N SER A 38 2.68 4.23 7.17
CA SER A 38 1.94 3.21 7.89
C SER A 38 2.37 1.83 7.46
N VAL A 39 3.15 1.22 8.36
CA VAL A 39 3.74 -0.12 8.39
C VAL A 39 4.73 -0.41 7.27
N ALA A 40 5.86 -1.02 7.65
CA ALA A 40 6.81 -1.65 6.74
C ALA A 40 6.10 -2.79 6.00
N ASN A 41 5.30 -2.42 5.00
CA ASN A 41 4.66 -3.32 4.07
C ASN A 41 5.77 -3.80 3.14
N PHE A 42 5.96 -5.11 3.07
CA PHE A 42 6.79 -5.71 2.04
C PHE A 42 6.14 -5.35 0.69
N ASN A 43 6.63 -4.27 0.08
CA ASN A 43 5.98 -3.55 -1.02
C ASN A 43 6.63 -3.88 -2.36
N GLU A 44 7.33 -5.01 -2.44
CA GLU A 44 7.93 -5.49 -3.67
C GLU A 44 6.83 -6.04 -4.59
N GLN A 45 6.64 -5.36 -5.71
CA GLN A 45 5.67 -5.70 -6.73
C GLN A 45 6.40 -6.08 -8.01
N TYR A 46 5.72 -6.73 -8.95
CA TYR A 46 6.26 -6.97 -10.28
C TYR A 46 5.20 -6.89 -11.37
N THR A 47 5.68 -6.68 -12.59
CA THR A 47 4.97 -6.89 -13.86
C THR A 47 5.73 -7.93 -14.68
N LEU A 48 5.08 -8.52 -15.68
CA LEU A 48 5.73 -9.43 -16.62
C LEU A 48 6.09 -8.63 -17.88
N ASP A 49 7.34 -8.75 -18.33
CA ASP A 49 7.72 -8.20 -19.63
C ASP A 49 7.20 -9.07 -20.80
N THR A 50 7.52 -8.65 -22.01
CA THR A 50 7.16 -9.37 -23.24
C THR A 50 7.80 -10.76 -23.37
N GLU A 51 8.88 -11.01 -22.63
CA GLU A 51 9.60 -12.28 -22.56
C GLU A 51 9.12 -13.16 -21.38
N GLY A 52 8.18 -12.66 -20.58
CA GLY A 52 7.66 -13.33 -19.38
C GLY A 52 8.57 -13.22 -18.14
N LYS A 53 9.61 -12.37 -18.18
CA LYS A 53 10.48 -12.12 -17.03
C LYS A 53 9.84 -11.09 -16.08
N ARG A 54 10.08 -11.27 -14.79
CA ARG A 54 9.58 -10.36 -13.75
C ARG A 54 10.41 -9.08 -13.71
N VAL A 55 9.74 -7.93 -13.85
CA VAL A 55 10.32 -6.60 -13.62
C VAL A 55 9.78 -6.05 -12.30
N TYR A 56 10.66 -5.87 -11.32
CA TYR A 56 10.31 -5.47 -9.97
C TYR A 56 10.12 -3.95 -9.84
N THR A 57 9.19 -3.56 -8.98
CA THR A 57 8.87 -2.16 -8.70
C THR A 57 8.21 -2.03 -7.33
N LEU A 58 8.22 -0.83 -6.77
CA LEU A 58 7.47 -0.50 -5.55
C LEU A 58 6.10 0.13 -5.88
N LYS A 59 5.86 0.47 -7.15
CA LYS A 59 4.61 1.11 -7.60
C LYS A 59 3.48 0.09 -7.68
N LYS A 60 2.27 0.46 -7.24
CA LYS A 60 1.06 -0.38 -7.34
C LYS A 60 0.44 -0.39 -8.74
N VAL A 61 0.71 0.65 -9.54
CA VAL A 61 0.33 0.74 -10.95
C VAL A 61 1.54 1.20 -11.76
N LEU A 62 1.84 0.49 -12.85
CA LEU A 62 2.93 0.80 -13.75
C LEU A 62 2.41 0.73 -15.19
N ASN A 63 2.55 1.82 -15.95
CA ASN A 63 2.10 1.90 -17.36
C ASN A 63 0.62 1.52 -17.58
N GLY A 64 -0.24 1.78 -16.59
CA GLY A 64 -1.66 1.42 -16.64
C GLY A 64 -1.97 -0.02 -16.21
N GLU A 65 -0.96 -0.88 -16.00
CA GLU A 65 -1.13 -2.22 -15.45
C GLU A 65 -1.02 -2.22 -13.92
N VAL A 66 -1.91 -2.97 -13.26
CA VAL A 66 -1.85 -3.20 -11.82
C VAL A 66 -0.76 -4.22 -11.52
N THR A 67 0.18 -3.85 -10.65
CA THR A 67 1.33 -4.69 -10.34
C THR A 67 0.95 -5.80 -9.35
N LYS A 68 1.62 -6.95 -9.45
CA LYS A 68 1.37 -8.13 -8.62
C LYS A 68 2.36 -8.20 -7.45
N SER A 69 1.94 -8.75 -6.31
CA SER A 69 2.85 -9.00 -5.18
C SER A 69 3.97 -9.95 -5.59
N ALA A 70 5.22 -9.58 -5.34
CA ALA A 70 6.38 -10.45 -5.56
C ALA A 70 6.42 -11.63 -4.59
N HIS A 71 5.81 -11.49 -3.42
CA HIS A 71 5.80 -12.54 -2.40
C HIS A 71 4.72 -13.58 -2.66
N PRO A 72 5.03 -14.87 -2.49
CA PRO A 72 4.03 -15.92 -2.55
C PRO A 72 3.01 -15.79 -1.41
N ALA A 73 1.80 -16.29 -1.65
CA ALA A 73 0.79 -16.36 -0.60
C ALA A 73 1.31 -17.22 0.58
N ARG A 74 1.14 -16.72 1.81
CA ARG A 74 1.53 -17.43 3.02
C ARG A 74 0.82 -18.78 3.10
N PHE A 75 1.58 -19.84 3.37
CA PHE A 75 1.03 -21.13 3.70
C PHE A 75 0.54 -21.14 5.16
N SER A 76 -0.67 -21.63 5.38
CA SER A 76 -1.28 -21.81 6.68
C SER A 76 -1.77 -23.24 6.80
N PRO A 77 -1.25 -24.04 7.76
CA PRO A 77 -1.71 -25.42 7.97
C PRO A 77 -3.21 -25.51 8.27
N ASP A 78 -3.76 -24.48 8.89
CA ASP A 78 -5.16 -24.30 9.29
C ASP A 78 -6.02 -23.58 8.23
N ASP A 79 -5.55 -23.47 6.98
CA ASP A 79 -6.29 -22.84 5.89
C ASP A 79 -7.62 -23.55 5.59
N LYS A 80 -8.70 -23.00 6.16
CA LYS A 80 -10.09 -23.47 6.00
C LYS A 80 -10.53 -23.59 4.54
N TYR A 81 -9.94 -22.80 3.62
CA TYR A 81 -10.32 -22.77 2.21
C TYR A 81 -9.45 -23.65 1.32
N SER A 82 -8.50 -24.41 1.88
CA SER A 82 -7.64 -25.32 1.13
C SER A 82 -8.42 -26.30 0.24
N ARG A 83 -9.49 -26.94 0.79
CA ARG A 83 -10.36 -27.85 0.02
C ARG A 83 -11.01 -27.16 -1.19
N HIS A 84 -11.55 -25.97 -0.99
CA HIS A 84 -12.21 -25.20 -2.04
C HIS A 84 -11.24 -24.81 -3.16
N ARG A 85 -10.03 -24.36 -2.79
CA ARG A 85 -8.96 -24.04 -3.74
C ARG A 85 -8.56 -25.24 -4.59
N VAL A 86 -8.42 -26.42 -3.97
CA VAL A 86 -8.09 -27.66 -4.70
C VAL A 86 -9.23 -28.07 -5.64
N THR A 87 -10.48 -28.01 -5.20
CA THR A 87 -11.64 -28.33 -6.05
C THR A 87 -11.73 -27.41 -7.27
N LEU A 88 -11.52 -26.11 -7.08
CA LEU A 88 -11.46 -25.14 -8.20
C LEU A 88 -10.36 -25.49 -9.19
N LYS A 89 -9.13 -25.73 -8.71
CA LYS A 89 -8.01 -26.13 -9.58
C LYS A 89 -8.32 -27.40 -10.38
N LYS A 90 -8.95 -28.40 -9.75
CA LYS A 90 -9.35 -29.65 -10.41
C LYS A 90 -10.41 -29.44 -11.50
N ARG A 91 -11.42 -28.60 -11.26
CA ARG A 91 -12.49 -28.32 -12.24
C ARG A 91 -11.97 -27.68 -13.52
N TYR A 92 -10.97 -26.81 -13.40
CA TYR A 92 -10.38 -26.11 -14.53
C TYR A 92 -9.13 -26.81 -15.12
N GLY A 93 -8.81 -28.03 -14.68
CA GLY A 93 -7.63 -28.75 -15.19
C GLY A 93 -6.29 -28.08 -14.84
N LEU A 94 -6.25 -27.19 -13.85
CA LEU A 94 -5.07 -26.39 -13.47
C LEU A 94 -4.16 -27.11 -12.47
N LEU A 95 -4.48 -28.37 -12.13
CA LEU A 95 -3.64 -29.16 -11.24
C LEU A 95 -2.43 -29.67 -12.02
N LEU A 96 -1.23 -29.48 -11.46
CA LEU A 96 0.03 -29.93 -12.08
C LEU A 96 0.00 -31.43 -12.46
N THR A 97 -0.68 -32.25 -11.66
CA THR A 97 -0.83 -33.69 -11.92
C THR A 97 -1.76 -34.03 -13.08
N GLN A 98 -2.55 -33.07 -13.58
CA GLN A 98 -3.44 -33.24 -14.74
C GLN A 98 -2.78 -32.74 -16.03
N GLN A 99 -1.83 -31.80 -15.94
CA GLN A 99 -1.21 -31.16 -17.10
C GLN A 99 -0.26 -32.08 -17.88
N SER A 100 0.34 -33.09 -17.23
CA SER A 100 1.17 -34.10 -17.90
C SER A 100 0.38 -35.02 -18.84
N ALA A 101 -0.94 -35.14 -18.66
CA ALA A 101 -1.81 -35.92 -19.55
C ALA A 101 -2.37 -35.06 -20.71
N ALA A 102 -2.33 -33.73 -20.60
CA ALA A 102 -2.99 -32.81 -21.54
C ALA A 102 -2.04 -32.17 -22.57
N ASN A 103 -0.71 -32.21 -22.34
CA ASN A 103 0.29 -31.84 -23.34
C ASN A 103 0.98 -33.14 -23.81
N PRO A 104 0.55 -33.78 -24.92
CA PRO A 104 1.48 -34.63 -25.64
C PRO A 104 2.67 -33.74 -26.01
N ALA A 105 3.86 -34.16 -25.59
CA ALA A 105 5.11 -33.51 -25.95
C ALA A 105 5.06 -33.12 -27.43
N GLN A 106 5.13 -31.83 -27.71
CA GLN A 106 5.35 -31.36 -29.07
C GLN A 106 6.70 -31.94 -29.53
N PRO A 107 6.78 -32.50 -30.75
CA PRO A 107 8.00 -33.12 -31.27
C PRO A 107 9.18 -32.14 -31.34
#